data_AF-A0A4V7I730-F1
#
_entry.id   AF-A0A4V7I730-F1
#
_cell.length_a   1.000
_cell.length_b   1.000
_cell.length_c   1.000
_cell.angle_alpha   90.00
_cell.angle_beta   90.00
_cell.angle_gamma   90.00
#
_symmetry.space_group_name_H-M   'P 1'
#
loop_
_entity.id
_entity.type
_entity.pdbx_description
1 polymer ?
#
loop_
_entity_poly.entity_id
_entity_poly.type
_entity_poly.pdbx_seq_one_letter_code
_entity_poly.pdbx_strand_id
1 'polypeptide(L)'
;MDSMRKLLSLATLLTLSSVAFAGFDAGHQTGGFNAGTGNSATVAQALKANQDDMPIQLTGKIIRQVDGDEFIFRDATGEIKIEVEDEAWQGQNITPNDTITIFGKIDKESFKTNTVDVYRIQKH
;
A
#
# COMPACT_ATOMS: atom_id res chain seq x y z
N MET A 1 -27.40 -18.76 56.69
CA MET A 1 -28.06 -17.88 55.71
C MET A 1 -27.97 -16.47 56.25
N ASP A 2 -27.08 -15.65 55.70
CA ASP A 2 -27.28 -14.19 55.67
C ASP A 2 -26.38 -13.54 54.60
N SER A 3 -27.06 -13.11 53.54
CA SER A 3 -26.86 -11.87 52.77
C SER A 3 -25.51 -11.58 52.09
N MET A 4 -25.47 -11.87 50.79
CA MET A 4 -24.50 -11.35 49.82
C MET A 4 -24.78 -9.88 49.46
N ARG A 5 -23.75 -9.03 49.38
CA ARG A 5 -23.77 -7.79 48.60
C ARG A 5 -22.43 -7.61 47.86
N LYS A 6 -22.51 -7.85 46.55
CA LYS A 6 -21.52 -7.50 45.50
C LYS A 6 -21.24 -5.99 45.53
N LEU A 7 -20.07 -5.53 45.06
CA LEU A 7 -19.67 -4.18 44.55
C LEU A 7 -18.12 -4.11 44.63
N LEU A 8 -17.30 -3.66 43.68
CA LEU A 8 -17.42 -2.89 42.44
C LEU A 8 -16.26 -3.27 41.50
N SER A 9 -16.56 -3.27 40.20
CA SER A 9 -15.73 -3.76 39.11
C SER A 9 -14.58 -2.82 38.73
N LEU A 10 -13.44 -3.40 38.38
CA LEU A 10 -12.31 -2.77 37.71
C LEU A 10 -12.66 -2.60 36.21
N ALA A 11 -12.69 -1.37 35.71
CA ALA A 11 -12.89 -1.09 34.29
C ALA A 11 -11.77 -0.18 33.78
N THR A 12 -10.72 -0.78 33.25
CA THR A 12 -9.66 -0.07 32.52
C THR A 12 -10.19 0.21 31.11
N LEU A 13 -10.60 1.45 30.84
CA LEU A 13 -11.09 1.86 29.53
C LEU A 13 -9.88 2.06 28.61
N LEU A 14 -9.55 1.04 27.82
CA LEU A 14 -8.58 1.17 26.72
C LEU A 14 -9.26 1.94 25.58
N THR A 15 -9.01 3.25 25.48
CA THR A 15 -9.46 4.05 24.34
C THR A 15 -8.59 3.70 23.14
N LEU A 16 -9.11 2.84 22.26
CA LEU A 16 -8.55 2.63 20.93
C LEU A 16 -8.74 3.91 20.11
N SER A 17 -7.63 4.54 19.71
CA SER A 17 -7.61 5.66 18.79
C SER A 17 -8.13 5.21 17.42
N SER A 18 -9.27 5.75 17.00
CA SER A 18 -9.79 5.56 15.64
C SER A 18 -8.86 6.26 14.65
N VAL A 19 -8.22 5.51 13.76
CA VAL A 19 -7.62 6.10 12.55
C VAL A 19 -8.77 6.54 11.63
N ALA A 20 -8.87 7.84 11.40
CA ALA A 20 -9.77 8.38 10.38
C ALA A 20 -9.12 8.14 9.01
N PHE A 21 -9.68 7.22 8.21
CA PHE A 21 -9.37 7.16 6.80
C PHE A 21 -10.14 8.30 6.11
N ALA A 22 -9.42 9.36 5.72
CA ALA A 22 -9.97 10.38 4.83
C ALA A 22 -10.34 9.70 3.50
N GLY A 23 -11.62 9.83 3.12
CA GLY A 23 -12.11 9.37 1.83
C GLY A 23 -11.34 10.03 0.70
N PHE A 24 -10.94 9.23 -0.28
CA PHE A 24 -10.31 9.71 -1.50
C PHE A 24 -11.33 10.59 -2.23
N ASP A 25 -11.04 11.88 -2.36
CA ASP A 25 -11.77 12.76 -3.28
C ASP A 25 -11.34 12.37 -4.68
N ALA A 26 -12.11 11.46 -5.30
CA ALA A 26 -12.03 11.24 -6.73
C ALA A 26 -12.63 12.50 -7.39
N GLY A 27 -11.79 13.52 -7.55
CA GLY A 27 -12.15 14.76 -8.19
C GLY A 27 -12.90 14.48 -9.49
N HIS A 28 -14.16 14.90 -9.54
CA HIS A 28 -14.97 14.87 -10.76
C HIS A 28 -14.34 15.83 -11.77
N GLN A 29 -13.48 15.31 -12.64
CA GLN A 29 -12.90 16.06 -13.74
C GLN A 29 -13.81 15.92 -14.97
N THR A 30 -14.53 16.99 -15.29
CA THR A 30 -15.37 17.11 -16.49
C THR A 30 -14.49 17.33 -17.74
N GLY A 31 -14.14 16.25 -18.45
CA GLY A 31 -13.66 16.26 -19.85
C GLY A 31 -12.15 16.42 -20.10
N GLY A 32 -11.62 15.70 -21.13
CA GLY A 32 -10.22 15.72 -21.61
C GLY A 32 -9.58 14.33 -21.70
N PHE A 33 -8.46 14.18 -22.44
CA PHE A 33 -7.62 12.96 -22.39
C PHE A 33 -7.01 12.86 -20.99
N ASN A 34 -7.60 12.01 -20.16
CA ASN A 34 -7.08 11.68 -18.85
C ASN A 34 -6.18 10.46 -19.01
N ALA A 35 -4.88 10.70 -19.21
CA ALA A 35 -3.87 9.66 -19.36
C ALA A 35 -3.63 8.85 -18.08
N GLY A 36 -4.55 8.92 -17.09
CA GLY A 36 -4.43 8.27 -15.80
C GLY A 36 -3.02 8.41 -15.24
N THR A 37 -2.62 9.64 -14.87
CA THR A 37 -1.43 9.78 -14.01
C THR A 37 -1.68 8.89 -12.81
N GLY A 38 -0.94 7.77 -12.70
CA GLY A 38 -1.26 6.68 -11.76
C GLY A 38 -1.66 7.25 -10.42
N ASN A 39 -2.85 6.86 -9.92
CA ASN A 39 -3.38 7.46 -8.71
C ASN A 39 -2.38 7.18 -7.59
N SER A 40 -1.80 8.24 -7.03
CA SER A 40 -0.95 8.11 -5.84
C SER A 40 -1.78 7.47 -4.74
N ALA A 41 -1.32 6.32 -4.26
CA ALA A 41 -2.05 5.49 -3.31
C ALA A 41 -1.13 4.95 -2.22
N THR A 42 -1.73 4.23 -1.29
CA THR A 42 -1.04 3.49 -0.22
C THR A 42 -1.01 2.01 -0.53
N VAL A 43 -0.06 1.29 0.06
CA VAL A 43 0.03 -0.17 -0.04
C VAL A 43 -1.27 -0.85 0.41
N ALA A 44 -1.88 -0.39 1.50
CA ALA A 44 -3.16 -0.93 1.97
C ALA A 44 -4.31 -0.75 0.97
N GLN A 45 -4.28 0.30 0.15
CA GLN A 45 -5.24 0.49 -0.93
C GLN A 45 -4.91 -0.42 -2.12
N ALA A 46 -3.64 -0.57 -2.48
CA ALA A 46 -3.19 -1.48 -3.53
C ALA A 46 -3.63 -2.93 -3.25
N LEU A 47 -3.49 -3.38 -2.01
CA LEU A 47 -3.92 -4.70 -1.54
C LEU A 47 -5.44 -4.93 -1.63
N LYS A 48 -6.24 -3.86 -1.68
CA LYS A 48 -7.71 -3.91 -1.78
C LYS A 48 -8.22 -3.56 -3.18
N ALA A 49 -7.33 -3.31 -4.14
CA ALA A 49 -7.71 -3.01 -5.50
C ALA A 49 -8.43 -4.22 -6.10
N ASN A 50 -9.58 -3.97 -6.73
CA ASN A 50 -10.43 -5.02 -7.30
C ASN A 50 -10.32 -5.13 -8.83
N GLN A 51 -9.62 -4.17 -9.45
CA GLN A 51 -9.39 -4.09 -10.87
C GLN A 51 -7.95 -4.50 -11.17
N ASP A 52 -7.81 -5.47 -12.06
CA ASP A 52 -6.54 -5.90 -12.64
C ASP A 52 -6.02 -4.85 -13.64
N ASP A 53 -4.71 -4.86 -13.91
CA ASP A 53 -4.03 -3.90 -14.80
C ASP A 53 -4.19 -2.41 -14.40
N MET A 54 -4.67 -2.12 -13.19
CA MET A 54 -4.93 -0.75 -12.75
C MET A 54 -3.62 0.01 -12.49
N PRO A 55 -3.33 1.13 -13.19
CA PRO A 55 -2.14 1.91 -12.95
C PRO A 55 -2.12 2.51 -11.54
N ILE A 56 -0.98 2.40 -10.87
CA ILE A 56 -0.80 2.85 -9.49
C ILE A 56 0.57 3.49 -9.28
N GLN A 57 0.61 4.45 -8.36
CA GLN A 57 1.84 5.06 -7.89
C GLN A 57 1.93 4.89 -6.38
N LEU A 58 3.00 4.26 -5.89
CA LEU A 58 3.23 4.04 -4.46
C LEU A 58 4.56 4.69 -4.04
N THR A 59 4.61 5.27 -2.84
CA THR A 59 5.84 5.88 -2.30
C THR A 59 6.20 5.22 -0.97
N GLY A 60 7.46 4.81 -0.84
CA GLY A 60 7.90 3.91 0.21
C GLY A 60 9.33 3.45 0.02
N LYS A 61 9.64 2.23 0.46
CA LYS A 61 10.98 1.63 0.40
C LYS A 61 10.93 0.18 -0.05
N ILE A 62 11.92 -0.25 -0.80
CA ILE A 62 12.20 -1.69 -0.98
C ILE A 62 12.92 -2.17 0.28
N ILE A 63 12.36 -3.14 1.00
CA ILE A 63 12.93 -3.59 2.28
C ILE A 63 13.70 -4.92 2.17
N ARG A 64 13.42 -5.73 1.14
CA ARG A 64 14.05 -7.05 0.94
C ARG A 64 13.75 -7.58 -0.48
N GLN A 65 14.69 -8.32 -1.06
CA GLN A 65 14.47 -9.14 -2.26
C GLN A 65 13.93 -10.53 -1.86
N VAL A 66 12.93 -11.02 -2.59
CA VAL A 66 12.31 -12.32 -2.34
C VAL A 66 12.96 -13.39 -3.22
N ASP A 67 12.99 -13.13 -4.52
CA ASP A 67 13.60 -13.95 -5.57
C ASP A 67 13.85 -13.04 -6.78
N GLY A 68 14.72 -13.42 -7.73
CA GLY A 68 14.89 -12.76 -9.04
C GLY A 68 14.58 -11.25 -9.08
N ASP A 69 13.48 -10.92 -9.74
CA ASP A 69 12.88 -9.58 -9.92
C ASP A 69 11.77 -9.26 -8.90
N GLU A 70 11.53 -10.13 -7.93
CA GLU A 70 10.53 -9.98 -6.88
C GLU A 70 11.10 -9.34 -5.59
N PHE A 71 10.43 -8.30 -5.10
CA PHE A 71 10.83 -7.57 -3.90
C PHE A 71 9.65 -7.33 -2.96
N ILE A 72 9.95 -7.05 -1.70
CA ILE A 72 8.97 -6.50 -0.76
C ILE A 72 9.12 -4.98 -0.70
N PHE A 73 8.03 -4.30 -1.02
CA PHE A 73 7.87 -2.86 -0.88
C PHE A 73 7.04 -2.53 0.33
N ARG A 74 7.43 -1.50 1.08
CA ARG A 74 6.75 -1.06 2.29
C ARG A 74 6.48 0.44 2.27
N ASP A 75 5.27 0.81 2.70
CA ASP A 75 4.94 2.17 3.13
C ASP A 75 4.42 2.15 4.59
N ALA A 76 3.87 3.26 5.07
CA ALA A 76 3.34 3.36 6.44
C ALA A 76 2.09 2.48 6.70
N THR A 77 1.44 1.98 5.64
CA THR A 77 0.17 1.27 5.69
C THR A 77 0.31 -0.24 5.53
N GLY A 78 1.43 -0.73 5.02
CA GLY A 78 1.69 -2.16 4.90
C GLY A 78 2.85 -2.52 3.98
N GLU A 79 2.86 -3.79 3.61
CA GLU A 79 3.83 -4.39 2.69
C GLU A 79 3.11 -5.04 1.50
N ILE A 80 3.74 -4.99 0.33
CA ILE A 80 3.25 -5.64 -0.88
C ILE A 80 4.45 -6.21 -1.66
N LYS A 81 4.23 -7.36 -2.31
CA LYS A 81 5.21 -7.90 -3.25
C LYS A 81 5.15 -7.07 -4.52
N ILE A 82 6.31 -6.68 -5.03
CA ILE A 82 6.46 -5.98 -6.31
C ILE A 82 7.35 -6.82 -7.21
N GLU A 83 7.05 -6.82 -8.50
CA GLU A 83 7.84 -7.45 -9.56
C GLU A 83 8.44 -6.29 -10.37
N VAL A 84 9.77 -6.19 -10.40
CA VAL A 84 10.47 -5.00 -10.94
C VAL A 84 11.16 -5.37 -12.23
N GLU A 85 10.62 -4.89 -13.35
CA GLU A 85 11.22 -5.07 -14.68
C GLU A 85 12.66 -4.50 -14.70
N ASP A 86 13.56 -5.13 -15.46
CA ASP A 86 14.95 -4.70 -15.58
C ASP A 86 15.08 -3.24 -16.04
N GLU A 87 14.18 -2.79 -16.91
CA GLU A 87 14.13 -1.43 -17.42
C GLU A 87 13.64 -0.41 -16.38
N ALA A 88 12.93 -0.83 -15.34
CA ALA A 88 12.35 0.06 -14.34
C ALA A 88 13.42 0.79 -13.51
N TRP A 89 14.61 0.18 -13.35
CA TRP A 89 15.72 0.73 -12.59
C TRP A 89 16.30 1.99 -13.21
N GLN A 90 16.31 2.10 -14.55
CA GLN A 90 16.87 3.25 -15.28
C GLN A 90 18.30 3.61 -14.82
N GLY A 91 19.12 2.60 -14.49
CA GLY A 91 20.49 2.78 -13.99
C GLY A 91 20.61 3.32 -12.57
N GLN A 92 19.50 3.49 -11.84
CA GLN A 92 19.52 3.90 -10.44
C GLN A 92 19.96 2.76 -9.53
N ASN A 93 20.83 3.07 -8.57
CA ASN A 93 21.12 2.16 -7.46
C ASN A 93 20.19 2.46 -6.28
N ILE A 94 19.32 1.50 -5.96
CA ILE A 94 18.33 1.59 -4.89
C ILE A 94 18.76 0.70 -3.72
N THR A 95 18.73 1.26 -2.52
CA THR A 95 19.06 0.58 -1.26
C THR A 95 17.86 0.61 -0.32
N PRO A 96 17.82 -0.25 0.71
CA PRO A 96 16.73 -0.22 1.69
C PRO A 96 16.58 1.08 2.49
N ASN A 97 17.57 1.98 2.44
CA ASN A 97 17.50 3.29 3.09
C ASN A 97 16.84 4.34 2.20
N ASP A 98 16.73 4.11 0.90
CA ASP A 98 16.20 5.09 -0.05
C ASP A 98 14.68 5.14 0.03
N THR A 99 14.12 6.35 0.01
CA THR A 99 12.69 6.53 -0.26
C THR A 99 12.54 6.64 -1.77
N ILE A 100 11.62 5.84 -2.33
CA ILE A 100 11.37 5.80 -3.76
C ILE A 100 9.88 5.93 -4.04
N THR A 101 9.56 6.38 -5.24
CA THR A 101 8.25 6.21 -5.84
C THR A 101 8.34 5.13 -6.92
N ILE A 102 7.46 4.14 -6.86
CA ILE A 102 7.29 3.14 -7.91
C ILE A 102 6.04 3.47 -8.73
N PHE A 103 6.14 3.27 -10.04
CA PHE A 103 5.03 3.36 -10.98
C PHE A 103 4.82 1.98 -11.58
N GLY A 104 3.60 1.49 -11.46
CA GLY A 104 3.29 0.12 -11.83
C GLY A 104 1.81 -0.07 -12.13
N LYS A 105 1.43 -1.33 -12.27
CA LYS A 105 0.03 -1.76 -12.36
C LYS A 105 -0.25 -2.79 -11.27
N ILE A 106 -1.48 -2.81 -10.78
CA ILE A 106 -1.96 -3.92 -9.96
C ILE A 106 -2.00 -5.17 -10.83
N ASP A 107 -1.35 -6.22 -10.38
CA ASP A 107 -1.56 -7.57 -10.89
C ASP A 107 -2.42 -8.34 -9.88
N LYS A 108 -3.62 -8.71 -10.32
CA LYS A 108 -4.66 -9.34 -9.50
C LYS A 108 -4.89 -10.78 -9.93
N GLU A 109 -4.37 -11.70 -9.14
CA GLU A 109 -4.73 -13.10 -9.23
C GLU A 109 -5.97 -13.45 -8.37
N SER A 110 -6.91 -14.23 -8.90
CA SER A 110 -8.21 -14.53 -8.26
C SER A 110 -8.14 -15.14 -6.85
N PHE A 111 -7.03 -15.77 -6.49
CA PHE A 111 -6.86 -16.48 -5.21
C PHE A 111 -5.57 -16.11 -4.47
N LYS A 112 -4.86 -15.05 -4.90
CA LYS A 112 -3.64 -14.58 -4.23
C LYS A 112 -3.79 -13.12 -3.81
N THR A 113 -2.88 -12.69 -2.96
CA THR A 113 -2.71 -11.28 -2.63
C THR A 113 -2.22 -10.52 -3.86
N ASN A 114 -2.76 -9.34 -4.11
CA ASN A 114 -2.31 -8.47 -5.20
C ASN A 114 -0.81 -8.19 -5.12
N THR A 115 -0.20 -8.10 -6.29
CA THR A 115 1.18 -7.69 -6.55
C THR A 115 1.18 -6.37 -7.31
N VAL A 116 2.38 -5.81 -7.55
CA VAL A 116 2.55 -4.66 -8.44
C VAL A 116 3.65 -4.93 -9.43
N ASP A 117 3.32 -4.87 -10.71
CA ASP A 117 4.29 -4.93 -11.81
C ASP A 117 4.84 -3.52 -12.03
N VAL A 118 6.13 -3.33 -11.75
CA VAL A 118 6.80 -2.03 -11.71
C VAL A 118 7.59 -1.80 -12.99
N TYR A 119 7.19 -0.77 -13.73
CA TYR A 119 7.84 -0.37 -14.99
C TYR A 119 8.71 0.90 -14.84
N ARG A 120 8.67 1.58 -13.68
CA ARG A 120 9.54 2.73 -13.40
C ARG A 120 9.74 2.94 -11.90
N ILE A 121 10.99 3.23 -11.53
CA ILE A 121 11.37 3.68 -10.19
C ILE A 121 11.87 5.12 -10.26
N GLN A 122 11.53 5.92 -9.26
CA GLN A 122 12.09 7.26 -9.03
C GLN A 122 12.60 7.36 -7.60
N LYS A 123 13.91 7.56 -7.44
CA LYS A 123 14.56 7.84 -6.15
C LYS A 123 14.40 9.30 -5.73
N HIS A 124 14.27 9.55 -4.42
CA HIS A 124 14.25 10.87 -3.79
C HIS A 124 15.53 11.18 -3.03
#